data_AF-A0A3C0FXG7-F1
#
_entry.id   AF-A0A3C0FXG7-F1
#
_cell.length_a   1.000
_cell.length_b   1.000
_cell.length_c   1.000
_cell.angle_alpha   90.00
_cell.angle_beta   90.00
_cell.angle_gamma   90.00
#
_symmetry.space_group_name_H-M   'P 1'
#
loop_
_entity.id
_entity.type
_entity.pdbx_description
1 polymer ?
#
loop_
_entity_poly.entity_id
_entity_poly.type
_entity_poly.pdbx_seq_one_letter_code
_entity_poly.pdbx_strand_id
1 'polypeptide(L)'
;SDPKMKRIMLAGKVEDMLNTVVRQIAFFEFEKRVHEKRREGELTVDEICEIWIAVQHESLGDAIRYEDEYKYYWSYIPHFIHSPFYVYAYAFGDCLVNSLYDVYQGAEDGFQQKYLDML
;
A
#
# COMPACT_ATOMS: atom_id res chain seq x y z
N SER A 1 -17.27 -9.11 -28.01
CA SER A 1 -16.33 -8.89 -26.88
C SER A 1 -14.91 -9.02 -27.41
N ASP A 2 -14.14 -7.94 -27.50
CA ASP A 2 -12.76 -7.97 -27.99
C ASP A 2 -11.80 -8.51 -26.90
N PRO A 3 -11.15 -9.67 -27.10
CA PRO A 3 -10.19 -10.24 -26.14
C PRO A 3 -9.02 -9.30 -25.83
N LYS A 4 -8.59 -8.46 -26.79
CA LYS A 4 -7.48 -7.52 -26.61
C LYS A 4 -7.87 -6.41 -25.65
N MET A 5 -9.04 -5.80 -25.85
CA MET A 5 -9.58 -4.78 -24.96
C MET A 5 -9.77 -5.33 -23.53
N LYS A 6 -10.30 -6.56 -23.38
CA LYS A 6 -10.46 -7.20 -22.06
C LYS A 6 -9.13 -7.36 -21.33
N ARG A 7 -8.07 -7.79 -22.03
CA ARG A 7 -6.73 -7.95 -21.43
C ARG A 7 -6.14 -6.63 -20.95
N ILE A 8 -6.31 -5.55 -21.72
CA ILE A 8 -5.82 -4.21 -21.35
C ILE A 8 -6.53 -3.73 -20.08
N MET A 9 -7.85 -3.86 -20.00
CA MET A 9 -8.62 -3.45 -18.82
C MET A 9 -8.25 -4.23 -17.56
N LEU A 10 -8.01 -5.55 -17.68
CA LEU A 10 -7.57 -6.37 -16.55
C LEU A 10 -6.15 -6.00 -16.10
N ALA A 11 -5.24 -5.74 -17.03
CA ALA A 11 -3.88 -5.32 -16.71
C ALA A 11 -3.87 -3.98 -15.95
N GLY A 12 -4.63 -2.99 -16.45
CA GLY A 12 -4.77 -1.69 -15.77
C GLY A 12 -5.33 -1.84 -14.36
N LYS A 13 -6.38 -2.67 -14.18
CA LYS A 13 -6.93 -2.93 -12.85
C LYS A 13 -5.93 -3.56 -11.89
N VAL A 14 -5.11 -4.51 -12.36
CA VAL A 14 -4.05 -5.13 -11.54
C VAL A 14 -2.98 -4.11 -11.17
N GLU A 15 -2.55 -3.28 -12.10
CA GLU A 15 -1.56 -2.23 -11.87
C GLU A 15 -2.06 -1.19 -10.84
N ASP A 16 -3.33 -0.78 -10.95
CA ASP A 16 -3.97 0.13 -10.00
C ASP A 16 -4.02 -0.48 -8.60
N MET A 17 -4.38 -1.77 -8.48
CA MET A 17 -4.41 -2.47 -7.20
C MET A 17 -3.01 -2.58 -6.57
N LEU A 18 -1.98 -2.90 -7.36
CA LEU A 18 -0.60 -2.94 -6.89
C LEU A 18 -0.13 -1.57 -6.36
N ASN A 19 -0.43 -0.50 -7.10
CA ASN A 19 -0.05 0.86 -6.73
C ASN A 19 -0.84 1.43 -5.54
N THR A 20 -2.07 0.96 -5.32
CA THR A 20 -2.97 1.51 -4.29
C THR A 20 -2.92 0.72 -2.98
N VAL A 21 -2.72 -0.60 -3.03
CA VAL A 21 -2.79 -1.45 -1.83
C VAL A 21 -1.40 -1.92 -1.43
N VAL A 22 -0.73 -2.68 -2.31
CA VAL A 22 0.57 -3.28 -2.01
C VAL A 22 1.60 -2.20 -1.67
N ARG A 23 1.65 -1.14 -2.49
CA ARG A 23 2.58 -0.03 -2.27
C ARG A 23 2.32 0.72 -0.97
N GLN A 24 1.05 0.94 -0.60
CA GLN A 24 0.71 1.66 0.63
C GLN A 24 1.01 0.81 1.88
N ILE A 25 0.75 -0.51 1.82
CA ILE A 25 1.15 -1.44 2.89
C ILE A 25 2.67 -1.46 3.04
N ALA A 26 3.42 -1.50 1.93
CA ALA A 26 4.87 -1.43 1.96
C ALA A 26 5.37 -0.11 2.59
N PHE A 27 4.74 1.02 2.27
CA PHE A 27 5.09 2.31 2.86
C PHE A 27 4.83 2.34 4.37
N PHE A 28 3.69 1.81 4.81
CA PHE A 28 3.38 1.68 6.22
C PHE A 28 4.40 0.79 6.96
N GLU A 29 4.74 -0.37 6.39
CA GLU A 29 5.70 -1.29 6.99
C GLU A 29 7.11 -0.70 7.06
N PHE A 30 7.54 0.03 6.02
CA PHE A 30 8.79 0.79 6.04
C PHE A 30 8.80 1.80 7.17
N GLU A 31 7.76 2.64 7.26
CA GLU A 31 7.65 3.68 8.28
C GLU A 31 7.65 3.07 9.69
N LYS A 32 6.89 2.00 9.91
CA LYS A 32 6.86 1.26 11.17
C LYS A 32 8.27 0.76 11.56
N ARG A 33 8.97 0.06 10.65
CA ARG A 33 10.32 -0.47 10.92
C ARG A 33 11.33 0.62 11.23
N VAL A 34 11.30 1.74 10.48
CA VAL A 34 12.16 2.91 10.75
C VAL A 34 11.88 3.46 12.14
N HIS A 35 10.60 3.66 12.52
CA HIS A 35 10.24 4.19 13.83
C HIS A 35 10.53 3.23 14.97
N GLU A 36 10.40 1.92 14.78
CA GLU A 36 10.79 0.90 15.76
C GLU A 36 12.31 0.92 15.98
N LYS A 37 13.10 0.87 14.89
CA LYS A 37 14.57 0.89 14.97
C LYS A 37 15.10 2.20 15.56
N ARG A 38 14.47 3.34 15.27
CA ARG A 38 14.84 4.66 15.82
C ARG A 38 14.75 4.72 17.35
N ARG A 39 13.98 3.84 17.99
CA ARG A 39 13.92 3.73 19.47
C ARG A 39 15.20 3.18 20.08
N GLU A 40 15.99 2.45 19.30
CA GLU A 40 17.27 1.86 19.74
C GLU A 40 18.45 2.84 19.62
N GLY A 41 18.32 3.87 18.78
CA GLY A 41 19.41 4.81 18.52
C GLY A 41 19.14 5.70 17.30
N GLU A 42 20.12 6.55 16.97
CA GLU A 42 20.13 7.30 15.71
C GLU A 42 20.33 6.33 14.53
N LEU A 43 19.67 6.60 13.41
CA LEU A 43 19.77 5.79 12.19
C LEU A 43 20.61 6.52 11.16
N THR A 44 21.56 5.79 10.58
CA THR A 44 22.32 6.22 9.41
C THR A 44 21.46 6.12 8.14
N VAL A 45 21.89 6.81 7.09
CA VAL A 45 21.22 6.74 5.78
C VAL A 45 21.24 5.31 5.23
N ASP A 46 22.33 4.58 5.43
CA ASP A 46 22.46 3.20 4.94
C ASP A 46 21.48 2.26 5.64
N GLU A 47 21.30 2.38 6.96
CA GLU A 47 20.29 1.61 7.70
C GLU A 47 18.86 1.88 7.21
N ILE A 48 18.53 3.14 6.91
CA ILE A 48 17.21 3.47 6.34
C ILE A 48 17.06 2.89 4.94
N CYS A 49 18.11 2.95 4.11
CA CYS A 49 18.13 2.35 2.78
C CYS A 49 17.95 0.82 2.83
N GLU A 50 18.58 0.15 3.80
CA GLU A 50 18.44 -1.29 4.01
C GLU A 50 17.01 -1.68 4.37
N ILE A 51 16.39 -0.95 5.30
CA ILE A 51 14.97 -1.15 5.66
C ILE A 51 14.08 -0.94 4.43
N TRP A 52 14.32 0.12 3.66
CA TRP A 52 13.57 0.40 2.43
C TRP A 52 13.64 -0.75 1.44
N ILE A 53 14.83 -1.17 1.04
CA ILE A 53 15.02 -2.25 0.07
C ILE A 53 14.42 -3.57 0.56
N ALA A 54 14.61 -3.92 1.84
CA ALA A 54 14.01 -5.13 2.42
C ALA A 54 12.49 -5.13 2.28
N VAL A 55 11.83 -4.02 2.64
CA VAL A 55 10.36 -3.90 2.54
C VAL A 55 9.88 -3.93 1.09
N GLN A 56 10.61 -3.30 0.16
CA GLN A 56 10.24 -3.35 -1.26
C GLN A 56 10.33 -4.78 -1.80
N HIS A 57 11.41 -5.52 -1.50
CA HIS A 57 11.54 -6.93 -1.86
C HIS A 57 10.43 -7.81 -1.27
N GLU A 58 10.10 -7.65 0.01
CA GLU A 58 9.02 -8.40 0.66
C GLU A 58 7.66 -8.11 0.02
N SER A 59 7.43 -6.88 -0.47
CA SER A 59 6.14 -6.47 -1.04
C SER A 59 5.91 -6.88 -2.50
N LEU A 60 6.94 -6.82 -3.35
CA LEU A 60 6.81 -7.09 -4.80
C LEU A 60 7.43 -8.42 -5.24
N GLY A 61 8.21 -9.06 -4.36
CA GLY A 61 8.86 -10.35 -4.60
C GLY A 61 9.99 -10.29 -5.64
N ASP A 62 10.54 -11.47 -5.95
CA ASP A 62 11.77 -11.63 -6.74
C ASP A 62 11.61 -11.32 -8.24
N ALA A 63 10.38 -11.09 -8.70
CA ALA A 63 10.11 -10.74 -10.09
C ALA A 63 10.59 -9.33 -10.44
N ILE A 64 10.73 -8.45 -9.43
CA ILE A 64 11.16 -7.07 -9.60
C ILE A 64 12.67 -6.96 -9.33
N ARG A 65 13.37 -6.30 -10.26
CA ARG A 65 14.78 -5.95 -10.10
C ARG A 65 14.87 -4.47 -9.77
N TYR A 66 15.60 -4.16 -8.71
CA TYR A 66 15.86 -2.79 -8.29
C TYR A 66 17.26 -2.38 -8.72
N GLU A 67 17.37 -1.17 -9.27
CA GLU A 67 18.66 -0.53 -9.53
C GLU A 67 19.24 0.01 -8.22
N ASP A 68 20.56 0.20 -8.15
CA ASP A 68 21.24 0.58 -6.91
C ASP A 68 20.75 1.92 -6.34
N GLU A 69 20.34 2.85 -7.22
CA GLU A 69 19.80 4.16 -6.87
C GLU A 69 18.42 4.07 -6.22
N TYR A 70 17.69 2.97 -6.44
CA TYR A 70 16.35 2.78 -5.89
C TYR A 70 16.34 2.76 -4.36
N LYS A 71 17.48 2.46 -3.72
CA LYS A 71 17.61 2.46 -2.27
C LYS A 71 17.34 3.81 -1.61
N TYR A 72 17.44 4.91 -2.36
CA TYR A 72 17.17 6.26 -1.88
C TYR A 72 15.74 6.76 -2.10
N TYR A 73 14.88 5.97 -2.77
CA TYR A 73 13.55 6.43 -3.20
C TYR A 73 12.60 6.75 -2.03
N TRP A 74 12.85 6.20 -0.84
CA TRP A 74 12.12 6.58 0.37
C TRP A 74 12.17 8.10 0.63
N SER A 75 13.29 8.76 0.31
CA SER A 75 13.48 10.20 0.58
C SER A 75 12.59 11.11 -0.26
N TYR A 76 12.10 10.62 -1.41
CA TYR A 76 11.23 11.38 -2.30
C TYR A 76 9.76 11.32 -1.84
N ILE A 77 9.38 10.40 -0.95
CA ILE A 77 8.00 10.17 -0.55
C ILE A 77 7.63 11.20 0.54
N PRO A 78 6.79 12.22 0.23
CA PRO A 78 6.56 13.33 1.15
C PRO A 78 5.85 12.90 2.44
N HIS A 79 5.05 11.84 2.37
CA HIS A 79 4.27 11.34 3.51
C HIS A 79 5.15 10.91 4.69
N PHE A 80 6.34 10.35 4.46
CA PHE A 80 7.23 9.95 5.55
C PHE A 80 7.81 11.14 6.33
N ILE A 81 7.82 12.34 5.74
CA ILE A 81 8.44 13.53 6.32
C ILE A 81 7.37 14.48 6.88
N HIS A 82 6.28 14.67 6.14
CA HIS A 82 5.29 15.70 6.44
C HIS A 82 4.01 15.17 7.08
N SER A 83 3.73 13.87 7.01
CA SER A 83 2.47 13.30 7.48
C SER A 83 2.69 11.86 7.99
N PRO A 84 3.45 11.69 9.09
CA PRO A 84 3.82 10.37 9.56
C PRO A 84 2.59 9.52 9.89
N PHE A 85 2.60 8.26 9.49
CA PHE A 85 1.55 7.25 9.60
C PHE A 85 0.24 7.57 8.85
N TYR A 86 0.23 8.59 7.99
CA TYR A 86 -0.94 8.90 7.14
C TYR A 86 -1.30 7.75 6.19
N VAL A 87 -0.29 6.98 5.75
CA VAL A 87 -0.48 5.88 4.81
C VAL A 87 -1.32 4.73 5.38
N TYR A 88 -1.36 4.57 6.71
CA TYR A 88 -2.23 3.61 7.38
C TYR A 88 -3.71 3.79 7.00
N ALA A 89 -4.15 5.04 6.74
CA ALA A 89 -5.52 5.34 6.33
C ALA A 89 -5.89 4.70 4.98
N TYR A 90 -4.94 4.48 4.08
CA TYR A 90 -5.19 3.82 2.78
C TYR A 90 -5.33 2.31 2.92
N ALA A 91 -4.47 1.66 3.70
CA ALA A 91 -4.60 0.24 4.00
C ALA A 91 -5.90 -0.05 4.78
N PHE A 92 -6.27 0.82 5.73
CA PHE A 92 -7.55 0.76 6.42
C PHE A 92 -8.72 0.95 5.46
N GLY A 93 -8.64 1.92 4.54
CA GLY A 93 -9.66 2.17 3.53
C GLY A 93 -9.91 0.98 2.62
N ASP A 94 -8.87 0.30 2.16
CA ASP A 94 -9.01 -0.88 1.31
C ASP A 94 -9.61 -2.08 2.06
N CYS A 95 -9.16 -2.33 3.30
CA CYS A 95 -9.78 -3.32 4.18
C CYS A 95 -11.26 -3.01 4.46
N LEU A 96 -11.60 -1.73 4.67
CA LEU A 96 -12.97 -1.27 4.91
C LEU A 96 -13.85 -1.51 3.69
N VAL A 97 -13.38 -1.15 2.48
CA VAL A 97 -14.14 -1.35 1.23
C VAL A 97 -14.35 -2.84 0.94
N ASN A 98 -13.32 -3.67 1.09
CA ASN A 98 -13.46 -5.12 0.90
C ASN A 98 -14.42 -5.74 1.92
N SER A 99 -14.35 -5.32 3.19
CA SER A 99 -15.28 -5.78 4.23
C SER A 99 -16.73 -5.33 3.95
N LEU A 100 -16.92 -4.10 3.48
CA LEU A 100 -18.25 -3.58 3.08
C LEU A 100 -18.80 -4.33 1.86
N TYR A 101 -17.95 -4.71 0.91
CA TYR A 101 -18.35 -5.50 -0.26
C TYR A 101 -18.76 -6.93 0.11
N ASP A 102 -18.02 -7.58 1.01
CA ASP A 102 -18.39 -8.91 1.53
C ASP A 102 -19.71 -8.87 2.30
N VAL A 103 -19.93 -7.82 3.11
CA VAL A 103 -21.23 -7.60 3.77
C VAL A 103 -22.33 -7.37 2.74
N TYR A 104 -22.10 -6.60 1.68
CA TYR A 104 -23.08 -6.40 0.60
C TYR A 104 -23.43 -7.71 -0.13
N GLN A 105 -22.44 -8.55 -0.44
CA GLN A 105 -22.64 -9.84 -1.10
C GLN A 105 -23.50 -10.81 -0.27
N GLY A 106 -23.41 -10.72 1.07
CA GLY A 106 -24.16 -11.57 2.01
C GLY A 106 -25.39 -10.91 2.65
N ALA A 107 -25.70 -9.65 2.35
CA ALA A 107 -26.77 -8.91 3.02
C ALA A 107 -28.16 -9.21 2.44
N GLU A 108 -29.13 -9.47 3.33
CA GLU A 108 -30.55 -9.26 3.03
C GLU A 108 -30.88 -7.75 2.93
N ASP A 109 -32.09 -7.43 2.46
CA ASP A 109 -32.58 -6.08 2.19
C ASP A 109 -32.17 -5.03 3.27
N GLY A 110 -31.77 -3.84 2.82
CA GLY A 110 -31.48 -2.69 3.70
C GLY A 110 -30.01 -2.29 3.85
N PHE A 111 -29.06 -2.98 3.20
CA PHE A 111 -27.64 -2.57 3.15
C PHE A 111 -27.48 -1.14 2.60
N GLN A 112 -28.21 -0.82 1.55
CA GLN A 112 -28.11 0.46 0.85
C GLN A 112 -28.44 1.65 1.77
N GLN A 113 -29.45 1.51 2.63
CA GLN A 113 -29.81 2.55 3.59
C GLN A 113 -28.75 2.71 4.68
N LYS A 114 -28.25 1.60 5.24
CA LYS A 114 -27.17 1.64 6.26
C LYS A 114 -25.88 2.24 5.74
N TYR A 115 -25.56 2.00 4.46
CA TYR A 115 -24.39 2.60 3.81
C TYR A 115 -24.56 4.12 3.63
N LEU A 116 -25.76 4.56 3.23
CA LEU A 116 -26.07 5.99 3.10
C LEU A 116 -26.07 6.73 4.44
N ASP A 117 -26.51 6.09 5.52
CA ASP A 117 -26.52 6.68 6.86
C ASP A 117 -25.11 6.84 7.48
N MET A 118 -24.11 6.14 6.94
CA MET A 118 -22.71 6.18 7.39
C MET A 118 -21.89 7.30 6.70
N LEU A 119 -22.33 7.77 5.52
CA LEU A 119 -21.70 8.85 4.76
C LEU A 119 -22.02 10.23 5.36
#